data_AF-A0AAU9XWE7-F1
#
_entry.id   AF-A0AAU9XWE7-F1
#
_cell.length_a   1.000
_cell.length_b   1.000
_cell.length_c   1.000
_cell.angle_alpha   90.00
_cell.angle_beta   90.00
_cell.angle_gamma   90.00
#
_symmetry.space_group_name_H-M   'P 1'
#
loop_
_entity.id
_entity.type
_entity.pdbx_description
1 polymer ?
#
loop_
_entity_poly.entity_id
_entity_poly.type
_entity_poly.pdbx_seq_one_letter_code
_entity_poly.pdbx_strand_id
1 'polypeptide(L)'
;FRHCAKHCDCIAFQFSGKICELLDTDIDGAIGKRVKRPGTVLYHVQQNGENGRCLNGCCQSKPCLNGGTCAENCDDIRKQYNCTCPQHYQGKRCEIFHPRVNSCLSYLKLKPESKSGVYKLNDTAQSYCDFDSKPGKVWTLIESLSLGNKDFYNQKPFYYNFPRNETRFNWNDYRVSYQAMVNIRHNSTHWRVTCNFPSGLNFTDYARATLQDTDILTFVNQDSCQRYEYISVRGRSCTNCSGMLVQRDTQHMHTDSYWSGKNGCSWDPRTGALEHEDNFGFYDIINPKHKCTENSFSTTQWWLGAEL
;
A
#
# COMPACT_ATOMS: atom_id res chain seq x y z
N PHE A 1 6.92 44.13 7.96
CA PHE A 1 7.91 43.79 9.01
C PHE A 1 7.28 43.26 10.30
N ARG A 2 6.61 44.08 11.16
CA ARG A 2 6.09 43.62 12.48
C ARG A 2 5.15 42.40 12.44
N HIS A 3 4.37 42.21 11.37
CA HIS A 3 3.54 41.01 11.21
C HIS A 3 4.34 39.76 10.82
N CYS A 4 5.33 39.89 9.93
CA CYS A 4 6.23 38.80 9.58
C CYS A 4 7.11 38.36 10.76
N ALA A 5 7.65 39.33 11.52
CA ALA A 5 8.45 39.05 12.72
C ALA A 5 7.68 38.33 13.84
N LYS A 6 6.34 38.29 13.78
CA LYS A 6 5.49 37.52 14.71
C LYS A 6 5.13 36.13 14.20
N HIS A 7 5.49 35.79 12.96
CA HIS A 7 5.22 34.50 12.33
C HIS A 7 6.52 33.75 12.10
N CYS A 8 6.71 32.66 12.84
CA CYS A 8 7.93 31.85 12.79
C CYS A 8 8.15 31.05 11.52
N ASP A 9 7.12 30.96 10.67
CA ASP A 9 7.22 30.43 9.31
C ASP A 9 7.51 31.54 8.28
N CYS A 10 7.57 32.81 8.70
CA CYS A 10 7.87 33.92 7.81
C CYS A 10 9.38 34.07 7.61
N ILE A 11 9.84 33.68 6.42
CA ILE A 11 11.25 33.74 6.04
C ILE A 11 11.54 35.03 5.27
N ALA A 12 10.61 35.45 4.41
CA ALA A 12 10.66 36.71 3.68
C ALA A 12 9.25 37.30 3.52
N PHE A 13 9.15 38.57 3.14
CA PHE A 13 7.88 39.18 2.73
C PHE A 13 8.11 40.19 1.61
N GLN A 14 7.14 40.31 0.71
CA GLN A 14 7.15 41.31 -0.35
C GLN A 14 6.11 42.39 -0.08
N PHE A 15 6.45 43.62 -0.48
CA PHE A 15 5.61 44.79 -0.28
C PHE A 15 5.36 45.48 -1.61
N SER A 16 4.08 45.68 -1.97
CA SER A 16 3.65 46.33 -3.20
C SER A 16 2.57 47.38 -2.92
N GLY A 17 2.94 48.66 -2.96
CA GLY A 17 2.04 49.77 -2.62
C GLY A 17 1.61 49.76 -1.15
N LYS A 18 0.43 49.20 -0.84
CA LYS A 18 -0.10 49.01 0.53
C LYS A 18 -0.28 47.54 0.91
N ILE A 19 0.10 46.61 0.03
CA ILE A 19 -0.10 45.18 0.20
C ILE A 19 1.20 44.55 0.69
N CYS A 20 1.11 43.77 1.78
CA CYS A 20 2.22 42.99 2.33
C CYS A 20 1.88 41.51 2.22
N GLU A 21 2.70 40.74 1.51
CA GLU A 21 2.53 39.30 1.32
C GLU A 21 3.70 38.56 1.96
N LEU A 22 3.39 37.58 2.81
CA LEU A 22 4.39 36.73 3.46
C LEU A 22 4.82 35.64 2.48
N LEU A 23 6.12 35.33 2.49
CA LEU A 23 6.71 34.27 1.71
C LEU A 23 7.23 33.20 2.66
N ASP A 24 6.81 31.96 2.38
CA ASP A 24 7.22 30.73 3.04
C ASP A 24 8.60 30.24 2.56
N THR A 25 9.31 31.05 1.77
CA THR A 25 10.63 30.77 1.19
C THR A 25 11.54 31.97 1.33
N ASP A 26 12.84 31.75 1.20
CA ASP A 26 13.86 32.79 1.21
C ASP A 26 13.92 33.58 -0.12
N ILE A 27 14.90 34.48 -0.24
CA ILE A 27 15.07 35.36 -1.42
C ILE A 27 15.23 34.56 -2.72
N ASP A 28 15.93 33.42 -2.65
CA ASP A 28 16.23 32.56 -3.80
C ASP A 28 14.99 31.76 -4.23
N GLY A 29 14.29 31.15 -3.27
CA GLY A 29 13.00 30.47 -3.52
C GLY A 29 11.87 31.43 -3.89
N ALA A 30 11.98 32.70 -3.49
CA ALA A 30 11.01 33.74 -3.79
C ALA A 30 11.07 34.24 -5.24
N ILE A 31 12.16 33.99 -6.00
CA ILE A 31 12.35 34.55 -7.36
C ILE A 31 11.15 34.26 -8.27
N GLY A 32 10.53 33.08 -8.15
CA GLY A 32 9.32 32.68 -8.89
C GLY A 32 7.98 33.06 -8.24
N LYS A 33 7.97 33.42 -6.95
CA LYS A 33 6.78 33.81 -6.17
C LYS A 33 6.59 35.34 -6.07
N ARG A 34 7.48 36.13 -6.70
CA ARG A 34 7.44 37.59 -6.69
C ARG A 34 6.27 38.13 -7.50
N VAL A 35 5.52 39.06 -6.91
CA VAL A 35 4.47 39.81 -7.59
C VAL A 35 5.10 40.81 -8.56
N LYS A 36 4.72 40.74 -9.84
CA LYS A 36 5.21 41.64 -10.91
C LYS A 36 4.46 42.98 -10.94
N ARG A 37 4.44 43.70 -9.82
CA ARG A 37 3.87 45.06 -9.76
C ARG A 37 4.99 46.09 -9.66
N PRO A 38 4.89 47.25 -10.34
CA PRO A 38 5.87 48.32 -10.23
C PRO A 38 6.04 48.77 -8.77
N GLY A 39 7.30 48.91 -8.33
CA GLY A 39 7.62 49.32 -6.96
C GLY A 39 7.53 48.21 -5.90
N THR A 40 7.47 46.93 -6.29
CA THR A 40 7.51 45.81 -5.35
C THR A 40 8.90 45.63 -4.75
N VAL A 41 9.01 45.63 -3.42
CA VAL A 41 10.27 45.46 -2.68
C VAL A 41 10.21 44.18 -1.85
N LEU A 42 11.29 43.40 -1.89
CA LEU A 42 11.44 42.17 -1.11
C LEU A 42 12.25 42.44 0.15
N TYR A 43 11.78 41.95 1.29
CA TYR A 43 12.46 42.03 2.58
C TYR A 43 12.73 40.64 3.13
N HIS A 44 13.95 40.40 3.60
CA HIS A 44 14.32 39.22 4.39
C HIS A 44 14.32 39.55 5.88
N VAL A 45 13.99 38.55 6.70
CA VAL A 45 14.11 38.67 8.16
C VAL A 45 15.56 38.37 8.53
N GLN A 46 16.17 39.16 9.41
CA GLN A 46 17.48 38.87 10.02
C GLN A 46 17.26 38.66 11.53
N GLN A 47 17.78 37.58 12.10
CA GLN A 47 17.81 37.37 13.55
C GLN A 47 19.21 37.71 14.07
N ASN A 48 19.27 38.62 15.05
CA ASN A 48 20.48 38.87 15.85
C ASN A 48 20.39 38.01 17.10
N GLY A 49 21.26 37.01 17.23
CA GLY A 49 21.38 36.22 18.46
C GLY A 49 22.17 36.98 19.51
N GLU A 50 21.58 37.22 20.69
CA GLU A 50 22.31 37.70 21.87
C GLU A 50 22.41 36.57 22.93
N ASN A 51 23.58 36.45 23.55
CA ASN A 51 23.83 35.63 24.76
C ASN A 51 23.68 34.10 24.66
N GLY A 52 24.07 33.48 23.54
CA GLY A 52 24.40 32.04 23.49
C GLY A 52 23.25 31.05 23.76
N ARG A 53 22.03 31.52 24.04
CA ARG A 53 20.80 30.73 24.11
C ARG A 53 19.88 31.13 22.97
N CYS A 54 19.57 30.18 22.09
CA CYS A 54 18.61 30.40 21.01
C CYS A 54 17.20 30.52 21.59
N LEU A 55 16.73 31.76 21.74
CA LEU A 55 15.41 32.13 22.25
C LEU A 55 14.73 33.12 21.29
N ASN A 56 14.10 32.61 20.21
CA ASN A 56 13.37 33.41 19.23
C ASN A 56 11.84 33.39 19.43
N GLY A 57 11.34 32.63 20.40
CA GLY A 57 9.93 32.59 20.80
C GLY A 57 9.05 31.70 19.91
N CYS A 58 9.63 31.03 18.92
CA CYS A 58 8.85 30.26 17.95
C CYS A 58 8.20 29.01 18.54
N CYS A 59 8.81 28.42 19.55
CA CYS A 59 8.22 27.26 20.22
C CYS A 59 7.07 27.62 21.16
N GLN A 60 6.93 28.88 21.56
CA GLN A 60 5.81 29.33 22.41
C GLN A 60 4.46 29.18 21.70
N SER A 61 4.45 29.30 20.37
CA SER A 61 3.25 29.11 19.54
C SER A 61 2.83 27.64 19.39
N LYS A 62 3.61 26.69 19.93
CA LYS A 62 3.45 25.23 19.77
C LYS A 62 3.25 24.83 18.30
N PRO A 63 4.20 25.14 17.41
CA PRO A 63 4.03 24.90 15.98
C PRO A 63 4.00 23.41 15.63
N CYS A 64 4.68 22.55 16.40
CA CYS A 64 4.70 21.11 16.19
C CYS A 64 3.37 20.46 16.60
N LEU A 65 2.79 19.67 15.70
CA LEU A 65 1.52 18.98 15.86
C LEU A 65 1.71 17.54 16.35
N ASN A 66 0.61 16.87 16.68
CA ASN A 66 0.56 15.44 17.01
C ASN A 66 1.54 15.00 18.12
N GLY A 67 1.85 15.87 19.08
CA GLY A 67 2.79 15.58 20.16
C GLY A 67 4.27 15.78 19.81
N GLY A 68 4.57 16.45 18.70
CA GLY A 68 5.94 16.82 18.33
C GLY A 68 6.59 17.77 19.34
N THR A 69 7.89 17.59 19.55
CA THR A 69 8.70 18.45 20.42
C THR A 69 9.32 19.57 19.60
N CYS A 70 9.15 20.81 20.04
CA CYS A 70 9.70 21.98 19.37
C CYS A 70 11.04 22.38 19.99
N ALA A 71 12.05 22.56 19.15
CA ALA A 71 13.31 23.19 19.50
C ALA A 71 13.49 24.48 18.68
N GLU A 72 13.83 25.58 19.34
CA GLU A 72 14.12 26.83 18.65
C GLU A 72 15.45 26.70 17.91
N ASN A 73 15.52 27.30 16.73
CA ASN A 73 16.70 27.28 15.89
C ASN A 73 17.00 28.70 15.41
N CYS A 74 18.21 29.16 15.71
CA CYS A 74 18.67 30.52 15.45
C CYS A 74 19.88 30.52 14.49
N ASP A 75 20.36 29.32 14.13
CA ASP A 75 21.49 29.14 13.21
C ASP A 75 21.05 29.34 11.76
N ASP A 76 19.78 29.04 11.46
CA ASP A 76 19.19 29.21 10.14
C ASP A 76 17.84 29.94 10.23
N ILE A 77 17.80 31.19 9.77
CA ILE A 77 16.58 32.01 9.65
C ILE A 77 15.48 31.32 8.81
N ARG A 78 15.86 30.40 7.92
CA ARG A 78 14.92 29.61 7.10
C ARG A 78 14.21 28.52 7.91
N LYS A 79 14.75 28.17 9.08
CA LYS A 79 14.22 27.18 10.01
C LYS A 79 14.30 27.73 11.44
N GLN A 80 13.45 28.70 11.76
CA GLN A 80 13.42 29.33 13.08
C GLN A 80 13.05 28.35 14.22
N TYR A 81 12.52 27.18 13.88
CA TYR A 81 12.30 26.08 14.80
C TYR A 81 12.47 24.75 14.05
N ASN A 82 12.77 23.70 14.81
CA ASN A 82 12.76 22.32 14.35
C ASN A 82 11.77 21.51 15.19
N CYS A 83 10.95 20.70 14.51
CA CYS A 83 10.08 19.73 15.18
C CYS A 83 10.74 18.35 15.17
N THR A 84 10.90 17.76 16.35
CA THR A 84 11.16 16.34 16.49
C THR A 84 9.83 15.60 16.55
N CYS A 85 9.52 14.86 15.50
CA CYS A 85 8.23 14.17 15.39
C CYS A 85 8.20 12.86 16.17
N PRO A 86 7.07 12.56 16.82
CA PRO A 86 6.88 11.27 17.47
C PRO A 86 6.74 10.15 16.44
N GLN A 87 6.75 8.92 16.93
CA GLN A 87 6.61 7.74 16.09
C GLN A 87 5.37 7.85 15.19
N HIS A 88 5.51 7.44 13.91
CA HIS A 88 4.49 7.49 12.86
C HIS A 88 4.11 8.87 12.31
N TYR A 89 4.75 9.95 12.77
CA TYR A 89 4.53 11.29 12.22
C TYR A 89 5.78 11.84 11.54
N GLN A 90 5.55 12.60 10.47
CA GLN A 90 6.57 13.26 9.66
C GLN A 90 6.04 14.62 9.18
N GLY A 91 6.86 15.37 8.45
CA GLY A 91 6.55 16.72 8.00
C GLY A 91 7.21 17.80 8.86
N LYS A 92 7.16 19.05 8.40
CA LYS A 92 7.86 20.17 9.07
C LYS A 92 7.33 20.40 10.48
N ARG A 93 6.04 20.15 10.66
CA ARG A 93 5.27 20.34 11.88
C ARG A 93 4.68 19.02 12.39
N CYS A 94 5.16 17.87 11.92
CA CYS A 94 4.62 16.56 12.28
C CYS A 94 3.15 16.35 11.88
N GLU A 95 2.73 17.04 10.81
CA GLU A 95 1.37 17.04 10.28
C GLU A 95 1.03 15.80 9.43
N ILE A 96 2.05 15.09 8.95
CA ILE A 96 1.90 13.94 8.05
C ILE A 96 1.92 12.65 8.89
N PHE A 97 0.80 11.93 8.91
CA PHE A 97 0.76 10.58 9.45
C PHE A 97 1.38 9.60 8.45
N HIS A 98 2.57 9.08 8.77
CA HIS A 98 3.35 8.16 7.94
C HIS A 98 3.91 7.02 8.80
N PRO A 99 3.06 6.05 9.20
CA PRO A 99 3.50 4.92 9.99
C PRO A 99 4.42 4.00 9.19
N ARG A 100 5.45 3.46 9.84
CA ARG A 100 6.22 2.31 9.33
C ARG A 100 5.64 1.04 9.93
N VAL A 101 4.78 0.38 9.17
CA VAL A 101 4.06 -0.86 9.52
C VAL A 101 4.27 -1.92 8.46
N ASN A 102 3.97 -3.16 8.83
CA ASN A 102 4.25 -4.34 8.00
C ASN A 102 3.01 -4.92 7.32
N SER A 103 1.82 -4.41 7.62
CA SER A 103 0.56 -4.94 7.09
C SER A 103 -0.58 -3.92 7.27
N CYS A 104 -1.65 -4.11 6.52
CA CYS A 104 -2.89 -3.37 6.69
C CYS A 104 -3.52 -3.59 8.07
N LEU A 105 -3.36 -4.78 8.66
CA LEU A 105 -3.80 -5.06 10.03
C LEU A 105 -3.06 -4.17 11.04
N SER A 106 -1.74 -4.06 10.91
CA SER A 106 -0.94 -3.17 11.76
C SER A 106 -1.33 -1.71 11.57
N TYR A 107 -1.63 -1.30 10.34
CA TYR A 107 -2.14 0.05 10.06
C TYR A 107 -3.48 0.30 10.77
N LEU A 108 -4.45 -0.61 10.62
CA LEU A 108 -5.79 -0.46 11.21
C LEU A 108 -5.73 -0.41 12.74
N LYS A 109 -4.83 -1.16 13.38
CA LYS A 109 -4.61 -1.09 14.84
C LYS A 109 -4.14 0.29 15.31
N LEU A 110 -3.37 1.01 14.49
CA LEU A 110 -2.93 2.37 14.79
C LEU A 110 -4.01 3.42 14.48
N LYS A 111 -4.83 3.17 13.46
CA LYS A 111 -5.86 4.10 12.97
C LYS A 111 -7.19 3.38 12.69
N PRO A 112 -7.99 3.06 13.73
CA PRO A 112 -9.18 2.20 13.61
C PRO A 112 -10.30 2.74 12.69
N GLU A 113 -10.33 4.04 12.44
CA GLU A 113 -11.31 4.70 11.57
C GLU A 113 -11.00 4.61 10.07
N SER A 114 -9.90 3.92 9.71
CA SER A 114 -9.43 3.78 8.32
C SER A 114 -10.43 3.03 7.43
N LYS A 115 -10.53 3.43 6.17
CA LYS A 115 -11.40 2.82 5.13
C LYS A 115 -10.57 2.11 4.06
N SER A 116 -11.18 1.23 3.27
CA SER A 116 -10.41 0.54 2.21
C SER A 116 -9.78 1.53 1.23
N GLY A 117 -8.57 1.23 0.78
CA GLY A 117 -7.80 2.15 -0.05
C GLY A 117 -6.32 1.77 -0.12
N VAL A 118 -5.55 2.60 -0.83
CA VAL A 118 -4.10 2.43 -0.95
C VAL A 118 -3.39 3.14 0.20
N TYR A 119 -2.56 2.39 0.91
CA TYR A 119 -1.79 2.88 2.05
C TYR A 119 -0.30 2.70 1.81
N LYS A 120 0.49 3.69 2.23
CA LYS A 120 1.93 3.52 2.43
C LYS A 120 2.13 2.72 3.71
N LEU A 121 2.61 1.49 3.59
CA LEU A 121 2.94 0.65 4.75
C LEU A 121 4.27 1.10 5.34
N ASN A 122 5.22 1.47 4.50
CA ASN A 122 6.51 2.03 4.91
C ASN A 122 7.11 2.88 3.77
N ASP A 123 8.38 3.27 3.91
CA ASP A 123 9.09 4.10 2.94
C ASP A 123 9.29 3.39 1.57
N THR A 124 9.19 2.06 1.52
CA THR A 124 9.46 1.24 0.33
C THR A 124 8.27 0.46 -0.20
N ALA A 125 7.14 0.42 0.50
CA ALA A 125 5.97 -0.38 0.13
C ALA A 125 4.64 0.35 0.32
N GLN A 126 3.83 0.33 -0.74
CA GLN A 126 2.41 0.64 -0.73
C GLN A 126 1.62 -0.63 -0.94
N SER A 127 0.42 -0.71 -0.36
CA SER A 127 -0.52 -1.80 -0.62
C SER A 127 -1.96 -1.32 -0.53
N TYR A 128 -2.84 -1.98 -1.26
CA TYR A 128 -4.28 -1.82 -1.06
C TYR A 128 -4.70 -2.58 0.19
N CYS A 129 -5.30 -1.87 1.13
CA CYS A 129 -5.92 -2.43 2.31
C CYS A 129 -7.42 -2.55 2.09
N ASP A 130 -7.93 -3.77 2.29
CA ASP A 130 -9.36 -4.03 2.32
C ASP A 130 -9.79 -4.25 3.78
N PHE A 131 -10.51 -3.26 4.31
CA PHE A 131 -11.03 -3.19 5.68
C PHE A 131 -12.56 -3.37 5.76
N ASP A 132 -13.26 -3.25 4.63
CA ASP A 132 -14.71 -3.05 4.61
C ASP A 132 -15.47 -4.02 3.70
N SER A 133 -14.81 -4.83 2.86
CA SER A 133 -15.51 -5.83 2.03
C SER A 133 -16.21 -6.90 2.85
N LYS A 134 -15.68 -7.21 4.04
CA LYS A 134 -16.31 -8.10 5.01
C LYS A 134 -16.00 -7.64 6.44
N PRO A 135 -17.02 -7.42 7.29
CA PRO A 135 -16.82 -7.07 8.69
C PRO A 135 -15.91 -8.07 9.41
N GLY A 136 -15.02 -7.57 10.27
CA GLY A 136 -14.13 -8.40 11.07
C GLY A 136 -12.96 -9.04 10.31
N LYS A 137 -12.73 -8.68 9.04
CA LYS A 137 -11.58 -9.17 8.28
C LYS A 137 -10.75 -8.02 7.72
N VAL A 138 -9.45 -8.17 7.78
CA VAL A 138 -8.49 -7.20 7.22
C VAL A 138 -7.58 -7.91 6.24
N TRP A 139 -7.47 -7.35 5.04
CA TRP A 139 -6.64 -7.90 3.97
C TRP A 139 -5.61 -6.89 3.50
N THR A 140 -4.39 -7.37 3.30
CA THR A 140 -3.30 -6.67 2.63
C THR A 140 -3.10 -7.32 1.27
N LEU A 141 -3.18 -6.53 0.21
CA LEU A 141 -2.90 -7.01 -1.15
C LEU A 141 -1.41 -7.29 -1.30
N ILE A 142 -1.05 -8.48 -1.78
CA ILE A 142 0.35 -8.84 -2.04
C ILE A 142 0.69 -8.85 -3.53
N GLU A 143 -0.31 -9.10 -4.37
CA GLU A 143 -0.17 -9.14 -5.82
C GLU A 143 -1.49 -8.83 -6.50
N SER A 144 -1.44 -8.09 -7.61
CA SER A 144 -2.54 -7.89 -8.54
C SER A 144 -2.00 -7.88 -9.97
N LEU A 145 -2.47 -8.79 -10.81
CA LEU A 145 -2.04 -8.90 -12.21
C LEU A 145 -3.25 -8.96 -13.14
N SER A 146 -3.19 -8.26 -14.27
CA SER A 146 -4.15 -8.44 -15.36
C SER A 146 -3.77 -9.64 -16.22
N LEU A 147 -4.75 -10.26 -16.87
CA LEU A 147 -4.52 -11.35 -17.82
C LEU A 147 -3.57 -10.91 -18.94
N GLY A 148 -3.68 -9.66 -19.41
CA GLY A 148 -2.77 -9.09 -20.40
C GLY A 148 -1.31 -8.98 -19.93
N ASN A 149 -1.04 -9.06 -18.62
CA ASN A 149 0.30 -9.07 -18.05
C ASN A 149 0.77 -10.48 -17.61
N LYS A 150 0.01 -11.55 -17.89
CA LYS A 150 0.28 -12.91 -17.37
C LYS A 150 1.70 -13.40 -17.63
N ASP A 151 2.30 -13.05 -18.77
CA ASP A 151 3.61 -13.57 -19.18
C ASP A 151 4.77 -13.01 -18.31
N PHE A 152 4.55 -11.90 -17.60
CA PHE A 152 5.51 -11.42 -16.60
C PHE A 152 5.45 -12.23 -15.30
N TYR A 153 4.31 -12.86 -15.00
CA TYR A 153 4.00 -13.50 -13.72
C TYR A 153 4.03 -15.02 -13.77
N ASN A 154 3.74 -15.64 -14.92
CA ASN A 154 3.53 -17.09 -15.07
C ASN A 154 4.66 -17.97 -14.49
N GLN A 155 5.91 -17.50 -14.48
CA GLN A 155 7.06 -18.22 -13.88
C GLN A 155 7.64 -17.47 -12.69
N LYS A 156 6.78 -16.91 -11.84
CA LYS A 156 7.16 -16.11 -10.65
C LYS A 156 6.44 -16.62 -9.40
N PRO A 157 6.72 -17.84 -8.90
CA PRO A 157 6.10 -18.31 -7.66
C PRO A 157 6.33 -17.30 -6.50
N PHE A 158 5.49 -17.31 -5.47
CA PHE A 158 5.54 -16.36 -4.35
C PHE A 158 6.85 -16.40 -3.56
N TYR A 159 7.57 -17.53 -3.56
CA TYR A 159 8.91 -17.63 -2.97
C TYR A 159 10.02 -17.02 -3.85
N TYR A 160 9.68 -16.44 -5.01
CA TYR A 160 10.58 -15.69 -5.88
C TYR A 160 10.41 -14.18 -5.69
N ASN A 161 11.51 -13.46 -5.46
CA ASN A 161 11.49 -12.00 -5.28
C ASN A 161 11.36 -11.27 -6.63
N PHE A 162 10.18 -10.73 -6.89
CA PHE A 162 9.85 -10.01 -8.12
C PHE A 162 8.88 -8.85 -7.84
N PRO A 163 9.32 -7.74 -7.23
CA PRO A 163 8.44 -6.61 -6.97
C PRO A 163 8.02 -5.93 -8.27
N ARG A 164 6.76 -5.50 -8.33
CA ARG A 164 6.15 -4.75 -9.44
C ARG A 164 5.35 -3.60 -8.86
N ASN A 165 5.67 -2.36 -9.26
CA ASN A 165 4.95 -1.15 -8.85
C ASN A 165 4.70 -1.05 -7.32
N GLU A 166 5.62 -1.58 -6.49
CA GLU A 166 5.49 -1.67 -5.03
C GLU A 166 5.37 -0.29 -4.35
N THR A 167 5.98 0.76 -4.92
CA THR A 167 5.91 2.14 -4.42
C THR A 167 4.88 3.02 -5.13
N ARG A 168 4.26 2.51 -6.21
CA ARG A 168 3.29 3.23 -7.03
C ARG A 168 2.20 2.28 -7.50
N PHE A 169 1.28 1.98 -6.60
CA PHE A 169 0.23 0.99 -6.78
C PHE A 169 -0.48 1.02 -8.16
N ASN A 170 -0.68 -0.15 -8.76
CA ASN A 170 -1.39 -0.33 -10.04
C ASN A 170 -2.14 -1.68 -10.07
N TRP A 171 -3.46 -1.65 -10.25
CA TRP A 171 -4.29 -2.86 -10.28
C TRP A 171 -3.91 -3.89 -11.36
N ASN A 172 -3.38 -3.46 -12.49
CA ASN A 172 -3.05 -4.38 -13.60
C ASN A 172 -1.69 -5.04 -13.46
N ASP A 173 -0.83 -4.49 -12.61
CA ASP A 173 0.57 -4.89 -12.51
C ASP A 173 1.12 -4.40 -11.17
N TYR A 174 0.99 -5.24 -10.14
CA TYR A 174 1.44 -4.91 -8.80
C TYR A 174 1.85 -6.19 -8.08
N ARG A 175 2.99 -6.13 -7.41
CA ARG A 175 3.49 -7.18 -6.53
C ARG A 175 4.46 -6.58 -5.53
N VAL A 176 4.27 -6.87 -4.26
CA VAL A 176 5.23 -6.45 -3.23
C VAL A 176 6.49 -7.32 -3.29
N SER A 177 7.60 -6.83 -2.74
CA SER A 177 8.82 -7.61 -2.60
C SER A 177 8.59 -8.84 -1.73
N TYR A 178 9.41 -9.89 -1.91
CA TYR A 178 9.35 -11.09 -1.08
C TYR A 178 9.46 -10.76 0.41
N GLN A 179 10.36 -9.83 0.78
CA GLN A 179 10.50 -9.38 2.16
C GLN A 179 9.23 -8.72 2.69
N ALA A 180 8.55 -7.90 1.88
CA ALA A 180 7.27 -7.34 2.25
C ALA A 180 6.19 -8.42 2.42
N MET A 181 6.13 -9.43 1.53
CA MET A 181 5.22 -10.58 1.71
C MET A 181 5.46 -11.30 3.04
N VAL A 182 6.72 -11.58 3.39
CA VAL A 182 7.09 -12.20 4.69
C VAL A 182 6.60 -11.35 5.87
N ASN A 183 6.83 -10.03 5.80
CA ASN A 183 6.39 -9.09 6.84
C ASN A 183 4.86 -9.07 7.00
N ILE A 184 4.12 -9.09 5.89
CA ILE A 184 2.66 -9.14 5.88
C ILE A 184 2.16 -10.48 6.44
N ARG A 185 2.80 -11.58 6.02
CA ARG A 185 2.47 -12.95 6.47
C ARG A 185 2.56 -13.08 7.99
N HIS A 186 3.54 -12.46 8.64
CA HIS A 186 3.68 -12.49 10.11
C HIS A 186 2.45 -11.94 10.86
N ASN A 187 1.62 -11.11 10.23
CA ASN A 187 0.38 -10.60 10.82
C ASN A 187 -0.89 -11.21 10.20
N SER A 188 -0.75 -12.28 9.44
CA SER A 188 -1.84 -12.91 8.70
C SER A 188 -2.14 -14.29 9.24
N THR A 189 -3.39 -14.71 9.13
CA THR A 189 -3.84 -16.07 9.43
C THR A 189 -4.44 -16.76 8.21
N HIS A 190 -4.71 -16.00 7.15
CA HIS A 190 -5.36 -16.46 5.94
C HIS A 190 -4.73 -15.85 4.70
N TRP A 191 -4.92 -16.54 3.59
CA TRP A 191 -4.80 -15.95 2.26
C TRP A 191 -6.14 -16.09 1.53
N ARG A 192 -6.35 -15.21 0.55
CA ARG A 192 -7.44 -15.35 -0.42
C ARG A 192 -6.95 -14.94 -1.80
N VAL A 193 -7.68 -15.40 -2.80
CA VAL A 193 -7.56 -14.93 -4.17
C VAL A 193 -8.92 -14.50 -4.71
N THR A 194 -8.94 -13.39 -5.43
CA THR A 194 -10.15 -12.77 -5.98
C THR A 194 -9.96 -12.42 -7.45
N CYS A 195 -11.04 -12.41 -8.22
CA CYS A 195 -11.06 -11.92 -9.60
C CYS A 195 -11.78 -10.57 -9.69
N ASN A 196 -11.18 -9.61 -10.40
CA ASN A 196 -11.77 -8.29 -10.68
C ASN A 196 -12.22 -7.53 -9.41
N PHE A 197 -11.44 -7.62 -8.32
CA PHE A 197 -11.76 -6.97 -7.04
C PHE A 197 -12.06 -5.46 -7.15
N PRO A 198 -11.45 -4.65 -8.05
CA PRO A 198 -11.81 -3.23 -8.19
C PRO A 198 -13.29 -2.98 -8.50
N SER A 199 -13.99 -3.97 -9.05
CA SER A 199 -15.44 -3.92 -9.30
C SER A 199 -16.30 -4.40 -8.12
N GLY A 200 -15.67 -4.74 -6.99
CA GLY A 200 -16.30 -5.28 -5.80
C GLY A 200 -15.99 -6.77 -5.58
N LEU A 201 -16.15 -7.20 -4.32
CA LEU A 201 -15.92 -8.60 -3.95
C LEU A 201 -16.99 -9.51 -4.56
N ASN A 202 -16.55 -10.56 -5.24
CA ASN A 202 -17.42 -11.55 -5.87
C ASN A 202 -16.93 -12.97 -5.53
N PHE A 203 -17.86 -13.89 -5.27
CA PHE A 203 -17.55 -15.25 -4.84
C PHE A 203 -17.68 -16.31 -5.95
N THR A 204 -18.09 -15.94 -7.16
CA THR A 204 -18.18 -16.87 -8.31
C THR A 204 -16.82 -17.47 -8.66
N ASP A 205 -15.77 -16.64 -8.59
CA ASP A 205 -14.37 -16.99 -8.82
C ASP A 205 -13.53 -16.43 -7.66
N TYR A 206 -13.35 -17.26 -6.64
CA TYR A 206 -12.77 -16.88 -5.36
C TYR A 206 -12.23 -18.12 -4.65
N ALA A 207 -11.10 -17.98 -3.96
CA ALA A 207 -10.65 -19.00 -3.02
C ALA A 207 -10.08 -18.39 -1.75
N ARG A 208 -10.17 -19.12 -0.65
CA ARG A 208 -9.62 -18.75 0.67
C ARG A 208 -9.22 -20.00 1.45
N ALA A 209 -8.09 -19.91 2.15
CA ALA A 209 -7.68 -20.90 3.13
C ALA A 209 -6.91 -20.25 4.29
N THR A 210 -6.70 -21.02 5.35
CA THR A 210 -5.84 -20.64 6.46
C THR A 210 -4.37 -20.84 6.09
N LEU A 211 -3.47 -20.05 6.68
CA LEU A 211 -2.02 -20.30 6.56
C LEU A 211 -1.57 -21.55 7.32
N GLN A 212 -2.40 -22.08 8.23
CA GLN A 212 -2.14 -23.34 8.90
C GLN A 212 -2.34 -24.53 7.95
N ASP A 213 -3.39 -24.48 7.14
CA ASP A 213 -3.68 -25.50 6.13
C ASP A 213 -2.69 -25.41 4.97
N THR A 214 -2.47 -24.20 4.48
CA THR A 214 -1.55 -23.95 3.37
C THR A 214 -0.95 -22.58 3.46
N ASP A 215 0.34 -22.50 3.72
CA ASP A 215 1.09 -21.26 3.65
C ASP A 215 1.74 -21.09 2.28
N ILE A 216 1.30 -20.05 1.56
CA ILE A 216 1.71 -19.80 0.18
C ILE A 216 3.21 -19.50 0.02
N LEU A 217 3.90 -19.06 1.08
CA LEU A 217 5.34 -18.78 1.03
C LEU A 217 6.19 -20.02 1.34
N THR A 218 5.65 -21.01 2.06
CA THR A 218 6.34 -22.28 2.36
C THR A 218 5.86 -23.44 1.49
N PHE A 219 4.80 -23.25 0.70
CA PHE A 219 4.33 -24.21 -0.29
C PHE A 219 5.25 -24.18 -1.54
N VAL A 220 6.50 -24.61 -1.37
CA VAL A 220 7.57 -24.45 -2.37
C VAL A 220 7.72 -25.67 -3.27
N ASN A 221 7.83 -25.42 -4.57
CA ASN A 221 8.12 -26.42 -5.61
C ASN A 221 7.33 -27.74 -5.49
N GLN A 222 6.01 -27.62 -5.36
CA GLN A 222 5.12 -28.74 -5.12
C GLN A 222 3.72 -28.53 -5.68
N ASP A 223 2.98 -29.61 -5.77
CA ASP A 223 1.61 -29.67 -6.23
C ASP A 223 0.88 -30.80 -5.50
N SER A 224 -0.27 -30.49 -4.91
CA SER A 224 -1.05 -31.46 -4.14
C SER A 224 -2.46 -30.95 -3.84
N CYS A 225 -3.35 -31.85 -3.40
CA CYS A 225 -4.66 -31.47 -2.87
C CYS A 225 -4.47 -30.73 -1.53
N GLN A 226 -4.71 -29.43 -1.53
CA GLN A 226 -4.63 -28.56 -0.36
C GLN A 226 -6.03 -28.21 0.15
N ARG A 227 -6.15 -27.93 1.45
CA ARG A 227 -7.44 -27.65 2.09
C ARG A 227 -7.84 -26.19 1.87
N TYR A 228 -9.07 -25.98 1.42
CA TYR A 228 -9.70 -24.68 1.28
C TYR A 228 -10.83 -24.54 2.29
N GLU A 229 -10.95 -23.36 2.89
CA GLU A 229 -12.18 -23.00 3.60
C GLU A 229 -13.32 -22.82 2.60
N TYR A 230 -13.03 -22.17 1.48
CA TYR A 230 -13.95 -22.00 0.37
C TYR A 230 -13.16 -21.84 -0.92
N ILE A 231 -13.61 -22.52 -1.97
CA ILE A 231 -13.14 -22.33 -3.34
C ILE A 231 -14.34 -22.35 -4.27
N SER A 232 -14.32 -21.48 -5.28
CA SER A 232 -15.26 -21.50 -6.39
C SER A 232 -14.55 -21.07 -7.65
N VAL A 233 -14.71 -21.86 -8.70
CA VAL A 233 -14.29 -21.53 -10.07
C VAL A 233 -15.48 -21.75 -10.97
N ARG A 234 -15.81 -20.74 -11.78
CA ARG A 234 -16.95 -20.74 -12.71
C ARG A 234 -18.28 -21.06 -12.01
N GLY A 235 -18.41 -20.64 -10.75
CA GLY A 235 -19.57 -20.91 -9.89
C GLY A 235 -19.65 -22.32 -9.30
N ARG A 236 -18.66 -23.19 -9.57
CA ARG A 236 -18.56 -24.52 -8.93
C ARG A 236 -17.86 -24.40 -7.60
N SER A 237 -18.66 -24.13 -6.58
CA SER A 237 -18.14 -23.90 -5.23
C SER A 237 -18.01 -25.17 -4.41
N CYS A 238 -17.13 -25.12 -3.43
CA CYS A 238 -16.98 -26.10 -2.38
C CYS A 238 -16.48 -25.41 -1.11
N THR A 239 -16.92 -25.91 0.05
CA THR A 239 -16.58 -25.38 1.37
C THR A 239 -15.93 -26.49 2.18
N ASN A 240 -14.87 -26.15 2.91
CA ASN A 240 -14.17 -27.05 3.82
C ASN A 240 -13.71 -28.37 3.15
N CYS A 241 -13.05 -28.24 2.00
CA CYS A 241 -12.70 -29.37 1.15
C CYS A 241 -11.29 -29.22 0.57
N SER A 242 -10.75 -30.29 0.00
CA SER A 242 -9.48 -30.21 -0.70
C SER A 242 -9.66 -29.91 -2.18
N GLY A 243 -8.75 -29.10 -2.73
CA GLY A 243 -8.65 -28.80 -4.16
C GLY A 243 -7.18 -28.77 -4.58
N MET A 244 -6.91 -28.89 -5.88
CA MET A 244 -5.53 -28.82 -6.36
C MET A 244 -4.93 -27.44 -6.12
N LEU A 245 -3.73 -27.40 -5.56
CA LEU A 245 -2.88 -26.21 -5.53
C LEU A 245 -1.51 -26.56 -6.08
N VAL A 246 -0.98 -25.68 -6.90
CA VAL A 246 0.28 -25.87 -7.61
C VAL A 246 1.12 -24.62 -7.44
N GLN A 247 2.40 -24.79 -7.10
CA GLN A 247 3.39 -23.72 -7.14
C GLN A 247 4.77 -24.33 -7.36
N ARG A 248 5.38 -24.03 -8.51
CA ARG A 248 6.65 -24.62 -8.95
C ARG A 248 7.62 -23.54 -9.42
N ASP A 249 8.89 -23.88 -9.57
CA ASP A 249 9.91 -22.92 -10.02
C ASP A 249 9.55 -22.29 -11.37
N THR A 250 8.85 -23.05 -12.21
CA THR A 250 8.38 -22.65 -13.55
C THR A 250 6.89 -22.32 -13.59
N GLN A 251 6.19 -22.30 -12.46
CA GLN A 251 4.74 -22.09 -12.42
C GLN A 251 4.35 -21.22 -11.22
N HIS A 252 3.79 -20.04 -11.51
CA HIS A 252 3.14 -19.20 -10.52
C HIS A 252 2.10 -20.00 -9.75
N MET A 253 1.85 -19.63 -8.49
CA MET A 253 0.78 -20.25 -7.73
C MET A 253 -0.54 -20.19 -8.49
N HIS A 254 -1.20 -21.34 -8.61
CA HIS A 254 -2.50 -21.49 -9.26
C HIS A 254 -3.21 -22.74 -8.74
N THR A 255 -4.48 -22.85 -9.08
CA THR A 255 -5.28 -24.06 -8.92
C THR A 255 -5.63 -24.59 -10.30
N ASP A 256 -5.68 -25.90 -10.45
CA ASP A 256 -6.11 -26.53 -11.70
C ASP A 256 -7.44 -27.27 -11.49
N SER A 257 -8.48 -26.83 -12.20
CA SER A 257 -9.82 -27.42 -12.12
C SER A 257 -9.87 -28.87 -12.60
N TYR A 258 -9.12 -29.20 -13.65
CA TYR A 258 -9.12 -30.53 -14.25
C TYR A 258 -8.38 -31.54 -13.35
N TRP A 259 -7.17 -31.19 -12.90
CA TRP A 259 -6.36 -32.02 -12.03
C TRP A 259 -6.93 -32.16 -10.62
N SER A 260 -7.68 -31.17 -10.11
CA SER A 260 -8.38 -31.31 -8.83
C SER A 260 -9.32 -32.52 -8.83
N GLY A 261 -10.18 -32.66 -9.85
CA GLY A 261 -11.05 -33.83 -9.96
C GLY A 261 -10.33 -35.11 -10.36
N LYS A 262 -9.31 -35.03 -11.22
CA LYS A 262 -8.56 -36.19 -11.70
C LYS A 262 -7.67 -36.82 -10.62
N ASN A 263 -7.08 -36.01 -9.75
CA ASN A 263 -6.25 -36.46 -8.63
C ASN A 263 -7.08 -36.86 -7.40
N GLY A 264 -8.41 -36.82 -7.49
CA GLY A 264 -9.29 -37.23 -6.39
C GLY A 264 -9.32 -36.25 -5.21
N CYS A 265 -9.04 -34.96 -5.43
CA CYS A 265 -9.35 -33.96 -4.42
C CYS A 265 -10.87 -33.91 -4.18
N SER A 266 -11.30 -33.49 -2.99
CA SER A 266 -12.73 -33.48 -2.64
C SER A 266 -13.55 -32.52 -3.53
N TRP A 267 -12.94 -31.44 -4.00
CA TRP A 267 -13.53 -30.52 -4.95
C TRP A 267 -13.26 -30.98 -6.39
N ASP A 268 -14.33 -31.36 -7.11
CA ASP A 268 -14.30 -31.79 -8.50
C ASP A 268 -15.06 -30.80 -9.41
N PRO A 269 -14.38 -29.76 -9.93
CA PRO A 269 -14.98 -28.77 -10.83
C PRO A 269 -14.82 -29.12 -12.33
N ARG A 270 -14.54 -30.39 -12.67
CA ARG A 270 -14.23 -30.81 -14.05
C ARG A 270 -15.34 -30.51 -15.06
N THR A 271 -16.60 -30.49 -14.65
CA THR A 271 -17.69 -30.21 -15.58
C THR A 271 -17.58 -28.79 -16.15
N GLY A 272 -17.33 -28.72 -17.46
CA GLY A 272 -17.09 -27.47 -18.19
C GLY A 272 -15.68 -26.90 -18.05
N ALA A 273 -14.78 -27.60 -17.36
CA ALA A 273 -13.35 -27.29 -17.34
C ALA A 273 -12.68 -27.70 -18.65
N LEU A 274 -11.64 -27.00 -19.05
CA LEU A 274 -10.70 -27.47 -20.07
C LEU A 274 -9.66 -28.41 -19.45
N GLU A 275 -9.03 -29.26 -20.26
CA GLU A 275 -7.89 -30.06 -19.81
C GLU A 275 -6.73 -29.13 -19.46
N HIS A 276 -6.12 -29.30 -18.28
CA HIS A 276 -5.10 -28.40 -17.73
C HIS A 276 -5.57 -26.95 -17.45
N GLU A 277 -6.87 -26.71 -17.25
CA GLU A 277 -7.37 -25.34 -16.99
C GLU A 277 -6.79 -24.73 -15.71
N ASP A 278 -5.97 -23.70 -15.89
CA ASP A 278 -5.37 -22.92 -14.82
C ASP A 278 -6.34 -21.84 -14.30
N ASN A 279 -6.43 -21.75 -12.99
CA ASN A 279 -7.25 -20.78 -12.29
C ASN A 279 -6.40 -20.02 -11.28
N PHE A 280 -6.68 -18.72 -11.13
CA PHE A 280 -6.03 -17.85 -10.15
C PHE A 280 -4.51 -17.59 -10.33
N GLY A 281 -3.89 -18.09 -11.41
CA GLY A 281 -2.50 -17.81 -11.76
C GLY A 281 -2.00 -18.73 -12.87
N PHE A 282 -0.70 -18.65 -13.20
CA PHE A 282 0.00 -19.38 -14.27
C PHE A 282 -0.53 -19.11 -15.69
N TYR A 283 -1.82 -19.42 -15.94
CA TYR A 283 -2.57 -19.06 -17.14
C TYR A 283 -1.90 -19.52 -18.44
N ASP A 284 -1.50 -20.79 -18.50
CA ASP A 284 -1.11 -21.46 -19.74
C ASP A 284 -2.37 -21.90 -20.51
N ILE A 285 -3.29 -22.61 -19.85
CA ILE A 285 -4.63 -22.90 -20.39
C ILE A 285 -5.68 -22.12 -19.61
N ILE A 286 -6.44 -21.29 -20.32
CA ILE A 286 -7.44 -20.39 -19.73
C ILE A 286 -8.86 -20.70 -20.19
N ASN A 287 -9.83 -20.36 -19.35
CA ASN A 287 -11.26 -20.48 -19.68
C ASN A 287 -11.95 -19.12 -19.56
N PRO A 288 -12.50 -18.53 -20.63
CA PRO A 288 -13.16 -17.22 -20.57
C PRO A 288 -14.37 -17.15 -19.65
N LYS A 289 -14.92 -18.30 -19.20
CA LYS A 289 -15.99 -18.34 -18.18
C LYS A 289 -15.48 -18.07 -16.76
N HIS A 290 -14.17 -18.16 -16.52
CA HIS A 290 -13.53 -17.82 -15.25
C HIS A 290 -13.21 -16.33 -15.25
N LYS A 291 -13.71 -15.57 -14.27
CA LYS A 291 -13.65 -14.09 -14.28
C LYS A 291 -12.25 -13.51 -14.30
N CYS A 292 -11.25 -14.20 -13.75
CA CYS A 292 -9.86 -13.76 -13.81
C CYS A 292 -9.26 -13.86 -15.23
N THR A 293 -9.90 -14.60 -16.13
CA THR A 293 -9.44 -14.89 -17.49
C THR A 293 -10.51 -14.57 -18.56
N GLU A 294 -11.53 -13.75 -18.23
CA GLU A 294 -12.62 -13.41 -19.14
C GLU A 294 -12.14 -12.60 -20.35
N ASN A 295 -11.23 -11.65 -20.13
CA ASN A 295 -10.60 -10.83 -21.15
C ASN A 295 -9.23 -10.31 -20.68
N SER A 296 -8.49 -9.61 -21.55
CA SER A 296 -7.14 -9.11 -21.24
C SER A 296 -7.08 -8.09 -20.08
N PHE A 297 -8.21 -7.44 -19.75
CA PHE A 297 -8.33 -6.51 -18.63
C PHE A 297 -8.79 -7.19 -17.33
N SER A 298 -9.17 -8.48 -17.38
CA SER A 298 -9.49 -9.25 -16.19
C SER A 298 -8.27 -9.30 -15.27
N THR A 299 -8.50 -9.17 -13.97
CA THR A 299 -7.43 -9.11 -12.96
C THR A 299 -7.59 -10.18 -11.90
N THR A 300 -6.45 -10.65 -11.39
CA THR A 300 -6.33 -11.61 -10.29
C THR A 300 -5.62 -10.94 -9.15
N GLN A 301 -6.17 -10.99 -7.94
CA GLN A 301 -5.56 -10.41 -6.74
C GLN A 301 -5.32 -11.48 -5.68
N TRP A 302 -4.07 -11.60 -5.23
CA TRP A 302 -3.69 -12.42 -4.09
C TRP A 302 -3.50 -11.55 -2.86
N TRP A 303 -4.00 -12.05 -1.73
CA TRP A 303 -4.08 -11.31 -0.48
C TRP A 303 -3.59 -12.15 0.68
N LEU A 304 -3.01 -11.48 1.67
CA LEU A 304 -2.77 -12.03 3.00
C LEU A 304 -3.56 -11.20 4.02
N GLY A 305 -4.20 -11.85 4.97
CA GLY A 305 -5.07 -11.18 5.92
C GLY A 305 -5.32 -11.95 7.19
N ALA A 306 -6.04 -11.32 8.09
CA ALA A 306 -6.46 -11.92 9.36
C ALA A 306 -7.89 -11.51 9.71
N GLU A 307 -8.48 -12.29 10.60
CA GLU A 307 -9.70 -11.89 11.32
C GLU A 307 -9.29 -11.01 12.51
N LEU A 308 -10.13 -10.02 12.83
CA LEU A 308 -9.94 -9.11 13.98
C LEU A 308 -10.38 -9.74 15.29
#